data_AF-A0A2L0EZE3-F1
#
_entry.id   AF-A0A2L0EZE3-F1
#
_cell.length_a   1.000
_cell.length_b   1.000
_cell.length_c   1.000
_cell.angle_alpha   90.00
_cell.angle_beta   90.00
_cell.angle_gamma   90.00
#
_symmetry.space_group_name_H-M   'P 1'
#
loop_
_entity.id
_entity.type
_entity.pdbx_description
1 polymer ?
#
loop_
_entity_poly.entity_id
_entity_poly.type
_entity_poly.pdbx_seq_one_letter_code
_entity_poly.pdbx_strand_id
1 'polypeptide(L)'
;MKLVSTDPSEIGVVSVGQFAHGILAFGQFARGFIAIGQIAVGVIAIGQVSFSVLGAGQAGGGIAWFAGMLGVGGRGVCLRLIPGLDLPREPPPLVPLDAAMRGEVRGFVRAEVVDGPSGAKLAAQGHVLPVKMSPALLRALTDARRAGQVREIFAHLGRIGNVVVCDRLMEIPAARPSTFGMPFQIVRFLLLVALATGWWYTFTRVEG
;
A
#
# COMPACT_ATOMS: atom_id res chain seq x y z
N MET A 1 12.06 38.25 -10.75
CA MET A 1 11.89 36.90 -11.32
C MET A 1 11.94 37.01 -12.82
N LYS A 2 12.90 36.33 -13.47
CA LYS A 2 12.92 36.18 -14.92
C LYS A 2 12.04 34.99 -15.31
N LEU A 3 11.39 35.07 -16.47
CA LEU A 3 10.56 33.98 -16.97
C LEU A 3 11.42 32.76 -17.33
N VAL A 4 12.58 33.01 -17.93
CA VAL A 4 13.59 32.00 -18.28
C VAL A 4 14.95 32.49 -17.81
N SER A 5 15.72 31.62 -17.14
CA SER A 5 17.11 31.87 -16.75
C SER A 5 18.01 30.74 -17.23
N THR A 6 19.18 31.08 -17.74
CA THR A 6 20.28 30.13 -17.98
C THR A 6 21.45 30.36 -17.03
N ASP A 7 21.37 31.42 -16.22
CA ASP A 7 22.42 31.80 -15.29
C ASP A 7 22.24 31.01 -13.99
N PRO A 8 23.28 30.29 -13.52
CA PRO A 8 23.21 29.55 -12.27
C PRO A 8 23.01 30.43 -11.03
N SER A 9 23.32 31.73 -11.12
CA SER A 9 23.13 32.69 -10.02
C SER A 9 21.73 33.28 -9.93
N GLU A 10 20.86 33.03 -10.93
CA GLU A 10 19.54 33.65 -11.02
C GLU A 10 18.40 32.65 -10.94
N ILE A 11 17.39 32.97 -10.10
CA ILE A 11 16.16 32.17 -9.98
C ILE A 11 15.17 32.57 -11.08
N GLY A 12 14.90 31.64 -12.00
CA GLY A 12 13.90 31.75 -13.05
C GLY A 12 12.61 30.98 -12.73
N VAL A 13 11.52 31.29 -13.44
CA VAL A 13 10.36 30.38 -13.48
C VAL A 13 10.76 29.07 -14.18
N VAL A 14 11.45 29.19 -15.31
CA VAL A 14 12.13 28.09 -15.99
C VAL A 14 13.63 28.34 -15.98
N SER A 15 14.41 27.40 -15.46
CA SER A 15 15.86 27.51 -15.40
C SER A 15 16.53 26.33 -16.09
N VAL A 16 17.47 26.61 -16.99
CA VAL A 16 18.20 25.59 -17.74
C VAL A 16 19.70 25.85 -17.65
N GLY A 17 20.47 24.90 -17.12
CA GLY A 17 21.91 25.09 -16.98
C GLY A 17 22.59 23.98 -16.19
N GLN A 18 23.90 24.09 -15.99
CA GLN A 18 24.62 23.12 -15.17
C GLN A 18 24.11 23.10 -13.73
N PHE A 19 23.86 24.29 -13.17
CA PHE A 19 23.14 24.51 -11.92
C PHE A 19 21.87 25.30 -12.24
N ALA A 20 20.71 24.65 -12.19
CA ALA A 20 19.43 25.26 -12.54
C ALA A 20 18.57 25.44 -11.29
N HIS A 21 18.15 26.67 -11.00
CA HIS A 21 17.36 27.02 -9.81
C HIS A 21 16.08 27.72 -10.25
N GLY A 22 14.91 27.14 -10.00
CA GLY A 22 13.65 27.72 -10.47
C GLY A 22 12.41 26.92 -10.10
N ILE A 23 11.24 27.30 -10.62
CA ILE A 23 10.02 26.48 -10.44
C ILE A 23 10.15 25.21 -11.28
N LEU A 24 10.57 25.36 -12.54
CA LEU A 24 10.96 24.28 -13.43
C LEU A 24 12.47 24.37 -13.64
N ALA A 25 13.22 23.37 -13.17
CA ALA A 25 14.68 23.34 -13.28
C ALA A 25 15.15 22.14 -14.10
N PHE A 26 15.96 22.41 -15.13
CA PHE A 26 16.56 21.41 -16.00
C PHE A 26 18.07 21.57 -15.99
N GLY A 27 18.81 20.55 -15.56
CA GLY A 27 20.25 20.70 -15.43
C GLY A 27 20.98 19.47 -14.91
N GLN A 28 22.32 19.53 -14.81
CA GLN A 28 23.05 18.48 -14.10
C GLN A 28 22.69 18.48 -12.61
N PHE A 29 22.63 19.68 -12.02
CA PHE A 29 22.11 19.95 -10.68
C PHE A 29 20.85 20.80 -10.80
N ALA A 30 19.69 20.15 -10.71
CA ALA A 30 18.38 20.80 -10.84
C ALA A 30 17.71 20.94 -9.48
N ARG A 31 17.31 22.16 -9.13
CA ARG A 31 16.60 22.47 -7.89
C ARG A 31 15.34 23.28 -8.19
N GLY A 32 14.19 22.75 -7.83
CA GLY A 32 12.93 23.43 -8.10
C GLY A 32 11.69 22.73 -7.62
N PHE A 33 10.51 23.24 -7.98
CA PHE A 33 9.27 22.52 -7.72
C PHE A 33 9.20 21.25 -8.58
N ILE A 34 9.54 21.38 -9.87
CA ILE A 34 9.83 20.28 -10.79
C ILE A 34 11.30 20.36 -11.18
N ALA A 35 12.07 19.33 -10.83
CA ALA A 35 13.49 19.25 -11.11
C ALA A 35 13.83 18.03 -11.97
N ILE A 36 14.51 18.25 -13.09
CA ILE A 36 14.95 17.19 -14.00
C ILE A 36 16.46 17.31 -14.19
N GLY A 37 17.21 16.28 -13.81
CA GLY A 37 18.66 16.35 -13.87
C GLY A 37 19.41 15.09 -13.49
N GLN A 38 20.73 15.15 -13.45
CA GLN A 38 21.52 14.04 -12.88
C GLN A 38 21.32 13.97 -11.37
N ILE A 39 21.38 15.12 -10.71
CA ILE A 39 21.01 15.31 -9.31
C ILE A 39 19.82 16.28 -9.28
N ALA A 40 18.66 15.76 -8.90
CA ALA A 40 17.40 16.50 -8.91
C ALA A 40 16.79 16.60 -7.51
N VAL A 41 16.49 17.83 -7.08
CA VAL A 41 15.88 18.11 -5.77
C VAL A 41 14.64 18.95 -5.98
N GLY A 42 13.47 18.41 -5.66
CA GLY A 42 12.21 19.13 -5.83
C GLY A 42 10.98 18.45 -5.26
N VAL A 43 9.81 19.08 -5.39
CA VAL A 43 8.54 18.40 -5.03
C VAL A 43 8.32 17.21 -5.96
N ILE A 44 8.54 17.44 -7.25
CA ILE A 44 8.63 16.42 -8.30
C ILE A 44 10.09 16.39 -8.78
N ALA A 45 10.80 15.28 -8.61
CA ALA A 45 12.19 15.16 -9.08
C ALA A 45 12.41 13.92 -9.94
N ILE A 46 13.04 14.11 -11.10
CA ILE A 46 13.42 13.04 -12.01
C ILE A 46 14.92 13.13 -12.26
N GLY A 47 15.66 12.07 -11.93
CA GLY A 47 17.10 12.08 -12.15
C GLY A 47 17.82 10.80 -11.82
N GLN A 48 19.14 10.77 -12.04
CA GLN A 48 19.95 9.62 -11.64
C GLN A 48 19.95 9.47 -10.12
N VAL A 49 20.14 10.59 -9.43
CA VAL A 49 19.94 10.74 -7.99
C VAL A 49 18.84 11.77 -7.76
N SER A 50 17.72 11.38 -7.17
CA SER A 50 16.59 12.30 -6.93
C SER A 50 16.07 12.28 -5.51
N PHE A 51 15.88 13.47 -4.94
CA PHE A 51 15.23 13.66 -3.64
C PHE A 51 13.95 14.47 -3.85
N SER A 52 12.83 13.99 -3.32
CA SER A 52 11.54 14.63 -3.56
C SER A 52 10.40 14.20 -2.64
N VAL A 53 9.23 14.79 -2.86
CA VAL A 53 7.96 14.23 -2.37
C VAL A 53 7.48 13.12 -3.32
N LEU A 54 7.54 13.37 -4.62
CA LEU A 54 7.22 12.44 -5.70
C LEU A 54 8.43 12.33 -6.65
N GLY A 55 9.09 11.17 -6.65
CA GLY A 55 10.38 11.01 -7.32
C GLY A 55 10.47 9.84 -8.28
N ALA A 56 11.28 9.99 -9.31
CA ALA A 56 11.74 8.89 -10.13
C ALA A 56 13.26 8.98 -10.35
N GLY A 57 13.95 7.84 -10.35
CA GLY A 57 15.38 7.83 -10.59
C GLY A 57 16.06 6.48 -10.43
N GLN A 58 17.38 6.42 -10.62
CA GLN A 58 18.12 5.20 -10.34
C GLN A 58 18.32 5.02 -8.83
N ALA A 59 18.72 6.11 -8.15
CA ALA A 59 18.87 6.17 -6.71
C ALA A 59 18.17 7.40 -6.11
N GLY A 60 17.69 7.32 -4.88
CA GLY A 60 17.08 8.49 -4.25
C GLY A 60 16.02 8.24 -3.19
N GLY A 61 15.25 9.27 -2.87
CA GLY A 61 14.22 9.19 -1.85
C GLY A 61 13.00 10.05 -2.15
N GLY A 62 11.83 9.51 -1.85
CA GLY A 62 10.54 10.17 -2.03
C GLY A 62 9.68 10.08 -0.77
N ILE A 63 9.25 11.21 -0.21
CA ILE A 63 8.43 11.18 1.02
C ILE A 63 7.10 10.45 0.78
N ALA A 64 6.38 10.82 -0.29
CA ALA A 64 5.09 10.22 -0.62
C ALA A 64 5.27 9.02 -1.56
N TRP A 65 6.10 9.17 -2.60
CA TRP A 65 6.30 8.13 -3.60
C TRP A 65 7.66 8.22 -4.28
N PHE A 66 8.28 7.07 -4.53
CA PHE A 66 9.54 6.99 -5.29
C PHE A 66 9.56 5.76 -6.19
N ALA A 67 9.96 5.93 -7.45
CA ALA A 67 10.27 4.82 -8.35
C ALA A 67 11.74 4.81 -8.71
N GLY A 68 12.44 3.76 -8.32
CA GLY A 68 13.84 3.57 -8.67
C GLY A 68 14.40 2.24 -8.21
N MET A 69 15.61 1.93 -8.67
CA MET A 69 16.31 0.69 -8.34
C MET A 69 16.80 0.67 -6.89
N LEU A 70 17.36 1.80 -6.44
CA LEU A 70 17.95 1.94 -5.10
C LEU A 70 17.39 3.17 -4.39
N GLY A 71 16.23 3.03 -3.75
CA GLY A 71 15.64 4.19 -3.08
C GLY A 71 14.77 3.86 -1.89
N VAL A 72 14.32 4.94 -1.25
CA VAL A 72 13.49 4.86 -0.05
C VAL A 72 12.27 5.75 -0.23
N GLY A 73 11.08 5.17 -0.19
CA GLY A 73 9.85 5.83 -0.64
C GLY A 73 8.64 5.59 0.25
N GLY A 74 7.72 6.56 0.38
CA GLY A 74 6.44 6.33 1.09
C GLY A 74 5.61 5.19 0.49
N ARG A 75 5.54 5.11 -0.84
CA ARG A 75 4.94 4.04 -1.66
C ARG A 75 5.77 3.91 -2.97
N GLY A 76 5.94 2.72 -3.55
CA GLY A 76 6.71 2.54 -4.80
C GLY A 76 7.45 1.20 -4.94
N VAL A 77 8.32 1.10 -5.96
CA VAL A 77 9.17 -0.09 -6.27
C VAL A 77 10.42 -0.16 -5.35
N CYS A 78 10.48 0.73 -4.37
CA CYS A 78 11.63 0.93 -3.51
C CYS A 78 11.28 0.64 -2.03
N LEU A 79 12.27 0.69 -1.13
CA LEU A 79 12.07 0.35 0.28
C LEU A 79 11.00 1.27 0.88
N ARG A 80 9.87 0.69 1.28
CA ARG A 80 8.75 1.46 1.82
C ARG A 80 9.18 2.12 3.13
N LEU A 81 9.02 3.43 3.30
CA LEU A 81 9.34 4.14 4.55
C LEU A 81 8.20 4.08 5.54
N ILE A 82 6.97 4.23 5.07
CA ILE A 82 5.78 4.26 5.92
C ILE A 82 5.41 2.81 6.28
N PRO A 83 5.47 2.42 7.57
CA PRO A 83 4.96 1.12 8.02
C PRO A 83 3.51 0.97 7.58
N GLY A 84 3.09 -0.22 7.18
CA GLY A 84 1.67 -0.48 6.96
C GLY A 84 0.92 -0.37 8.27
N LEU A 85 0.37 0.80 8.59
CA LEU A 85 -0.70 0.94 9.56
C LEU A 85 -1.98 0.43 8.88
N ASP A 86 -2.10 -0.89 8.72
CA ASP A 86 -3.42 -1.47 8.49
C ASP A 86 -4.16 -1.40 9.83
N LEU A 87 -5.22 -0.60 9.88
CA LEU A 87 -6.09 -0.51 11.05
C LEU A 87 -6.65 -1.92 11.36
N PRO A 88 -6.70 -2.35 12.64
CA PRO A 88 -7.38 -3.58 13.02
C PRO A 88 -8.78 -3.58 12.43
N ARG A 89 -9.12 -4.58 11.61
CA ARG A 89 -10.48 -4.75 11.12
C ARG A 89 -11.30 -5.42 12.21
N GLU A 90 -12.32 -4.74 12.69
CA GLU A 90 -13.28 -5.35 13.61
C GLU A 90 -14.12 -6.41 12.88
N PRO A 91 -14.41 -7.55 13.52
CA PRO A 91 -15.27 -8.57 12.94
C PRO A 91 -16.67 -8.03 12.68
N PRO A 92 -17.32 -8.43 11.56
CA PRO A 92 -18.71 -8.07 11.33
C PRO A 92 -19.60 -8.69 12.42
N PRO A 93 -20.77 -8.08 12.71
CA PRO A 93 -21.72 -8.63 13.66
C PRO A 93 -22.17 -10.03 13.22
N LEU A 94 -21.96 -10.99 14.11
CA LEU A 94 -22.27 -12.40 13.87
C LEU A 94 -23.75 -12.67 14.11
N VAL A 95 -24.36 -13.38 13.17
CA VAL A 95 -25.73 -13.89 13.30
C VAL A 95 -25.66 -15.38 13.71
N PRO A 96 -26.52 -15.86 14.62
CA PRO A 96 -26.58 -17.28 14.95
C PRO A 96 -26.87 -18.11 13.69
N LEU A 97 -26.09 -19.18 13.50
CA LEU A 97 -26.16 -20.05 12.33
C LEU A 97 -27.59 -20.57 12.08
N ASP A 98 -28.31 -20.92 13.13
CA ASP A 98 -29.67 -21.46 13.03
C ASP A 98 -30.65 -20.46 12.41
N ALA A 99 -30.57 -19.18 12.81
CA ALA A 99 -31.42 -18.12 12.25
C ALA A 99 -31.09 -17.84 10.78
N ALA A 100 -29.80 -17.91 10.42
CA ALA A 100 -29.35 -17.74 9.04
C ALA A 100 -29.79 -18.92 8.14
N MET A 101 -29.73 -20.16 8.66
CA MET A 101 -30.14 -21.37 7.93
C MET A 101 -31.67 -21.47 7.77
N ARG A 102 -32.43 -21.05 8.79
CA ARG A 102 -33.90 -20.92 8.71
C ARG A 102 -34.32 -19.79 7.77
N GLY A 103 -33.42 -18.85 7.46
CA GLY A 103 -33.68 -17.72 6.58
C GLY A 103 -34.42 -16.57 7.26
N GLU A 104 -34.44 -16.55 8.60
CA GLU A 104 -35.05 -15.49 9.40
C GLU A 104 -34.26 -14.19 9.27
N VAL A 105 -32.93 -14.29 9.18
CA VAL A 105 -32.01 -13.15 9.11
C VAL A 105 -30.90 -13.43 8.11
N ARG A 106 -30.56 -12.44 7.29
CA ARG A 106 -29.36 -12.46 6.44
C ARG A 106 -28.20 -11.83 7.20
N GLY A 107 -27.05 -12.51 7.25
CA GLY A 107 -25.90 -11.97 7.96
C GLY A 107 -24.66 -12.86 7.92
N PHE A 108 -23.63 -12.41 8.62
CA PHE A 108 -22.35 -13.11 8.68
C PHE A 108 -22.39 -14.21 9.73
N VAL A 109 -21.96 -15.40 9.33
CA VAL A 109 -21.78 -16.54 10.22
C VAL A 109 -20.32 -16.96 10.18
N ARG A 110 -19.78 -17.33 11.34
CA ARG A 110 -18.43 -17.86 11.45
C ARG A 110 -18.39 -19.24 10.79
N ALA A 111 -17.51 -19.41 9.81
CA ALA A 111 -17.34 -20.62 9.05
C ALA A 111 -15.85 -20.99 8.95
N GLU A 112 -15.58 -22.27 8.96
CA GLU A 112 -14.28 -22.89 8.74
C GLU A 112 -14.24 -23.49 7.33
N VAL A 113 -13.06 -23.55 6.74
CA VAL A 113 -12.88 -24.13 5.41
C VAL A 113 -12.41 -25.57 5.59
N VAL A 114 -13.21 -26.52 5.10
CA VAL A 114 -12.93 -27.95 5.17
C VAL A 114 -12.78 -28.50 3.75
N ASP A 115 -11.85 -29.43 3.58
CA ASP A 115 -11.61 -30.08 2.30
C ASP A 115 -12.73 -31.09 2.02
N GLY A 116 -13.38 -30.95 0.86
CA GLY A 116 -14.43 -31.85 0.40
C GLY A 116 -14.07 -32.54 -0.91
N PRO A 117 -14.78 -33.62 -1.28
CA PRO A 117 -14.53 -34.38 -2.52
C PRO A 117 -14.72 -33.57 -3.81
N SER A 118 -15.40 -32.42 -3.73
CA SER A 118 -15.67 -31.50 -4.85
C SER A 118 -14.99 -30.13 -4.69
N GLY A 119 -13.94 -30.04 -3.86
CA GLY A 119 -13.23 -28.79 -3.54
C GLY A 119 -13.49 -28.28 -2.12
N ALA A 120 -12.97 -27.09 -1.82
CA ALA A 120 -13.13 -26.45 -0.52
C ALA A 120 -14.61 -26.20 -0.19
N LYS A 121 -15.05 -26.65 0.99
CA LYS A 121 -16.40 -26.46 1.51
C LYS A 121 -16.36 -25.60 2.78
N LEU A 122 -17.49 -25.00 3.09
CA LEU A 122 -17.68 -24.28 4.35
C LEU A 122 -18.25 -25.25 5.39
N ALA A 123 -17.70 -25.24 6.58
CA ALA A 123 -18.22 -25.92 7.74
C ALA A 123 -18.46 -24.92 8.87
N ALA A 124 -19.39 -25.22 9.75
CA ALA A 124 -19.55 -24.50 11.00
C ALA A 124 -19.85 -25.51 12.11
N GLN A 125 -19.26 -25.31 13.28
CA GLN A 125 -19.44 -26.21 14.44
C GLN A 125 -19.19 -27.70 14.09
N GLY A 126 -18.16 -27.97 13.27
CA GLY A 126 -17.79 -29.33 12.85
C GLY A 126 -18.68 -29.96 11.77
N HIS A 127 -19.72 -29.28 11.28
CA HIS A 127 -20.64 -29.79 10.26
C HIS A 127 -20.49 -29.03 8.95
N VAL A 128 -20.46 -29.76 7.82
CA VAL A 128 -20.41 -29.16 6.48
C VAL A 128 -21.73 -28.46 6.18
N LEU A 129 -21.68 -27.17 5.85
CA LEU A 129 -22.85 -26.37 5.55
C LEU A 129 -23.36 -26.70 4.14
N PRO A 130 -24.67 -26.99 3.96
CA PRO A 130 -25.27 -27.21 2.65
C PRO A 130 -25.56 -25.88 1.95
N VAL A 131 -24.50 -25.09 1.73
CA VAL A 131 -24.59 -23.75 1.13
C VAL A 131 -24.15 -23.78 -0.32
N LYS A 132 -24.96 -23.15 -1.18
CA LYS A 132 -24.61 -22.94 -2.59
C LYS A 132 -23.75 -21.68 -2.71
N MET A 133 -22.55 -21.83 -3.26
CA MET A 133 -21.64 -20.72 -3.54
C MET A 133 -21.61 -20.43 -5.05
N SER A 134 -21.33 -19.19 -5.43
CA SER A 134 -21.03 -18.87 -6.82
C SER A 134 -19.69 -19.48 -7.25
N PRO A 135 -19.49 -19.83 -8.54
CA PRO A 135 -18.23 -20.38 -9.03
C PRO A 135 -17.01 -19.47 -8.83
N ALA A 136 -17.23 -18.15 -8.72
CA ALA A 136 -16.19 -17.18 -8.42
C ALA A 136 -15.77 -17.25 -6.95
N LEU A 137 -16.75 -17.33 -6.03
CA LEU A 137 -16.49 -17.51 -4.60
C LEU A 137 -15.81 -18.83 -4.29
N LEU A 138 -16.23 -19.92 -4.96
CA LEU A 138 -15.61 -21.24 -4.77
C LEU A 138 -14.14 -21.25 -5.23
N ARG A 139 -13.82 -20.58 -6.35
CA ARG A 139 -12.44 -20.40 -6.81
C ARG A 139 -11.63 -19.58 -5.80
N ALA A 140 -12.13 -18.42 -5.39
CA ALA A 140 -11.48 -17.58 -4.40
C ALA A 140 -11.21 -18.32 -3.07
N LEU A 141 -12.17 -19.12 -2.60
CA LEU A 141 -12.05 -19.94 -1.40
C LEU A 141 -10.96 -21.02 -1.54
N THR A 142 -10.94 -21.70 -2.71
CA THR A 142 -9.96 -22.74 -3.00
C THR A 142 -8.54 -22.16 -3.11
N ASP A 143 -8.39 -21.01 -3.75
CA ASP A 143 -7.12 -20.31 -3.91
C ASP A 143 -6.60 -19.79 -2.55
N ALA A 144 -7.47 -19.19 -1.73
CA ALA A 144 -7.13 -18.72 -0.38
C ALA A 144 -6.70 -19.87 0.54
N ARG A 145 -7.38 -21.03 0.44
CA ARG A 145 -7.00 -22.25 1.18
C ARG A 145 -5.64 -22.79 0.73
N ARG A 146 -5.38 -22.84 -0.58
CA ARG A 146 -4.07 -23.26 -1.13
C ARG A 146 -2.93 -22.35 -0.70
N ALA A 147 -3.18 -21.05 -0.55
CA ALA A 147 -2.20 -20.08 -0.06
C ALA A 147 -1.88 -20.22 1.44
N GLY A 148 -2.58 -21.10 2.19
CA GLY A 148 -2.36 -21.30 3.62
C GLY A 148 -2.78 -20.11 4.49
N GLN A 149 -3.52 -19.16 3.93
CA GLN A 149 -3.83 -17.88 4.59
C GLN A 149 -5.05 -17.97 5.51
N VAL A 150 -5.90 -18.97 5.31
CA VAL A 150 -7.22 -18.98 5.93
C VAL A 150 -7.23 -19.76 7.24
N ARG A 151 -7.41 -19.04 8.36
CA ARG A 151 -7.74 -19.62 9.67
C ARG A 151 -9.20 -19.41 10.06
N GLU A 152 -9.81 -18.28 9.71
CA GLU A 152 -11.21 -17.97 10.04
C GLU A 152 -11.90 -17.21 8.90
N ILE A 153 -13.04 -17.70 8.44
CA ILE A 153 -13.86 -17.04 7.42
C ILE A 153 -15.23 -16.66 8.02
N PHE A 154 -15.73 -15.51 7.59
CA PHE A 154 -17.08 -15.05 7.85
C PHE A 154 -17.86 -15.19 6.54
N ALA A 155 -18.79 -16.13 6.52
CA ALA A 155 -19.66 -16.37 5.37
C ALA A 155 -20.96 -15.58 5.54
N HIS A 156 -21.27 -14.70 4.59
CA HIS A 156 -22.56 -14.04 4.54
C HIS A 156 -23.60 -15.01 3.96
N LEU A 157 -24.51 -15.46 4.81
CA LEU A 157 -25.54 -16.42 4.46
C LEU A 157 -26.88 -15.71 4.24
N GLY A 158 -27.59 -16.17 3.22
CA GLY A 158 -28.96 -15.77 2.95
C GLY A 158 -29.74 -16.91 2.33
N ARG A 159 -31.05 -16.97 2.61
CA ARG A 159 -31.94 -17.96 2.00
C ARG A 159 -32.61 -17.36 0.77
N ILE A 160 -32.58 -18.11 -0.34
CA ILE A 160 -33.29 -17.81 -1.57
C ILE A 160 -34.18 -19.01 -1.90
N GLY A 161 -35.47 -18.91 -1.59
CA GLY A 161 -36.41 -20.03 -1.67
C GLY A 161 -36.03 -21.16 -0.70
N ASN A 162 -35.76 -22.35 -1.23
CA ASN A 162 -35.37 -23.53 -0.46
C ASN A 162 -33.85 -23.76 -0.36
N VAL A 163 -33.04 -22.86 -0.92
CA VAL A 163 -31.58 -23.01 -0.94
C VAL A 163 -30.93 -21.93 -0.08
N VAL A 164 -29.98 -22.32 0.76
CA VAL A 164 -29.11 -21.38 1.46
C VAL A 164 -27.94 -21.04 0.54
N VAL A 165 -27.76 -19.75 0.30
CA VAL A 165 -26.75 -19.21 -0.60
C VAL A 165 -25.73 -18.43 0.23
N CYS A 166 -24.46 -18.58 -0.12
CA CYS A 166 -23.41 -17.72 0.39
C CYS A 166 -23.08 -16.66 -0.66
N ASP A 167 -23.41 -15.41 -0.33
CA ASP A 167 -23.27 -14.28 -1.27
C ASP A 167 -21.89 -13.62 -1.17
N ARG A 168 -21.29 -13.63 0.03
CA ARG A 168 -20.01 -12.99 0.32
C ARG A 168 -19.21 -13.81 1.31
N LEU A 169 -17.90 -13.88 1.09
CA LEU A 169 -16.93 -14.41 2.03
C LEU A 169 -16.04 -13.26 2.48
N MET A 170 -15.86 -13.13 3.78
CA MET A 170 -14.94 -12.17 4.37
C MET A 170 -13.93 -12.92 5.20
N GLU A 171 -12.66 -12.74 4.89
CA GLU A 171 -11.57 -13.12 5.75
C GLU A 171 -11.20 -11.91 6.60
N ILE A 172 -11.13 -12.09 7.91
CA ILE A 172 -10.42 -11.14 8.75
C ILE A 172 -8.97 -11.59 8.67
N PRO A 173 -8.10 -10.90 7.90
CA PRO A 173 -6.70 -11.22 7.95
C PRO A 173 -6.29 -11.06 9.40
N ALA A 174 -5.90 -12.17 10.05
CA ALA A 174 -5.18 -12.10 11.31
C ALA A 174 -4.09 -11.05 11.09
N ALA A 175 -4.05 -10.03 11.96
CA ALA A 175 -3.18 -8.86 11.84
C ALA A 175 -1.88 -9.30 11.17
N ARG A 176 -1.60 -8.80 9.95
CA ARG A 176 -0.42 -9.25 9.19
C ARG A 176 0.73 -9.23 10.17
N PRO A 177 1.39 -10.36 10.48
CA PRO A 177 2.51 -10.33 11.38
C PRO A 177 3.43 -9.28 10.79
N SER A 178 3.73 -8.23 11.56
CA SER A 178 4.60 -7.16 11.10
C SER A 178 5.84 -7.86 10.57
N THR A 179 6.00 -7.89 9.25
CA THR A 179 6.99 -8.77 8.59
C THR A 179 8.40 -8.46 9.07
N PHE A 180 8.56 -7.30 9.70
CA PHE A 180 9.77 -6.85 10.34
C PHE A 180 9.47 -6.44 11.78
N GLY A 181 10.30 -6.92 12.71
CA GLY A 181 10.20 -6.58 14.13
C GLY A 181 10.40 -5.09 14.39
N MET A 182 9.98 -4.64 15.58
CA MET A 182 10.17 -3.26 16.09
C MET A 182 11.52 -2.61 15.75
N PRO A 183 12.69 -3.27 15.90
CA PRO A 183 13.98 -2.65 15.56
C PRO A 183 14.06 -2.19 14.10
N PHE A 184 13.48 -2.94 13.15
CA PHE A 184 13.48 -2.54 11.74
C PHE A 184 12.55 -1.35 11.47
N GLN A 185 11.44 -1.24 12.22
CA GLN A 185 10.55 -0.07 12.12
C GLN A 185 11.22 1.18 12.69
N ILE A 186 12.00 1.05 13.77
CA ILE A 186 12.83 2.14 14.32
C ILE A 186 13.86 2.59 13.29
N VAL A 187 14.57 1.65 12.64
CA VAL A 187 15.52 1.98 11.57
C VAL A 187 14.83 2.74 10.44
N ARG A 188 13.66 2.30 9.98
CA ARG A 188 12.89 3.01 8.94
C ARG A 188 12.49 4.42 9.36
N PHE A 189 12.05 4.60 10.61
CA PHE A 189 11.71 5.90 11.15
C PHE A 189 12.93 6.82 11.26
N LEU A 190 14.06 6.31 11.73
CA LEU A 190 15.33 7.06 11.78
C LEU A 190 15.79 7.45 10.37
N LEU A 191 15.63 6.57 9.39
CA LEU A 191 15.97 6.84 7.99
C LEU A 191 15.06 7.92 7.41
N LEU A 192 13.77 7.93 7.76
CA LEU A 192 12.84 9.01 7.41
C LEU A 192 13.28 10.34 8.03
N VAL A 193 13.63 10.35 9.31
CA VAL A 193 14.11 11.56 10.01
C VAL A 193 15.41 12.05 9.38
N ALA A 194 16.35 11.16 9.07
CA ALA A 194 17.61 11.50 8.41
C ALA A 194 17.39 12.08 7.01
N LEU A 195 16.46 11.52 6.23
CA LEU A 195 16.15 11.99 4.88
C LEU A 195 15.43 13.35 4.92
N ALA A 196 14.54 13.55 5.89
CA ALA A 196 13.90 14.86 6.15
C ALA A 196 14.91 15.91 6.64
N THR A 197 15.85 15.52 7.50
CA THR A 197 16.93 16.40 8.00
C THR A 197 17.92 16.73 6.90
N GLY A 198 18.28 15.76 6.05
CA GLY A 198 19.13 15.97 4.88
C GLY A 198 18.46 16.88 3.86
N TRP A 199 17.16 16.72 3.63
CA TRP A 199 16.35 17.65 2.85
C TRP A 199 16.42 19.07 3.43
N TRP A 200 16.16 19.23 4.74
CA TRP A 200 16.20 20.52 5.42
C TRP A 200 17.59 21.17 5.34
N TYR A 201 18.65 20.40 5.60
CA TYR A 201 20.02 20.87 5.60
C TYR A 201 20.50 21.28 4.21
N THR A 202 20.19 20.49 3.18
CA THR A 202 20.50 20.84 1.79
C THR A 202 19.76 22.09 1.34
N PHE A 203 18.53 22.30 1.81
CA PHE A 203 17.76 23.52 1.54
C PHE A 203 18.34 24.74 2.26
N THR A 204 18.66 24.63 3.55
CA THR A 204 19.07 25.77 4.39
C THR A 204 20.53 26.21 4.20
N ARG A 205 21.45 25.31 3.81
CA ARG A 205 22.86 25.68 3.60
C ARG A 205 23.17 26.42 2.30
N VAL A 206 22.19 26.62 1.42
CA VAL A 206 22.42 27.31 0.14
C VAL A 206 21.81 28.73 0.12
N GLU A 207 21.25 29.18 1.25
CA GLU A 207 20.86 30.58 1.47
C GLU A 207 21.96 31.42 2.15
N GLY A 208 23.14 30.83 2.43
CA GLY A 208 24.29 31.50 3.06
C GLY A 208 25.51 31.56 2.16
#